data_AF-A0A4Y9ERA4-F1
#
_entry.id   AF-A0A4Y9ERA4-F1
#
_cell.length_a   1.000
_cell.length_b   1.000
_cell.length_c   1.000
_cell.angle_alpha   90.00
_cell.angle_beta   90.00
_cell.angle_gamma   90.00
#
_symmetry.space_group_name_H-M   'P 1'
#
loop_
_entity.id
_entity.type
_entity.pdbx_description
1 polymer ?
#
loop_
_entity_poly.entity_id
_entity_poly.type
_entity_poly.pdbx_seq_one_letter_code
_entity_poly.pdbx_strand_id
1 'polypeptide(L)' 'MTNGHFIKFGLSRETSQEVLEAILQVAAGNETVAERIWETPTAAETLAVWNILQTNGTDESGYHWGAEGINWAPKA' A
#
# COMPACT_ATOMS: atom_id res chain seq x y z
N MET A 1 3.44 20.23 2.29
CA MET A 1 3.93 18.93 1.77
C MET A 1 2.71 18.04 1.63
N THR A 2 2.46 17.61 0.41
CA THR A 2 1.15 17.26 -0.12
C THR A 2 0.89 15.76 0.05
N ASN A 3 0.98 15.22 1.26
CA ASN A 3 0.84 13.76 1.56
C ASN A 3 -0.58 13.20 1.28
N GLY A 4 -1.42 13.93 0.56
CA GLY A 4 -2.81 13.61 0.33
C GLY A 4 -3.11 13.06 -1.06
N HIS A 5 -2.17 13.11 -2.01
CA HIS A 5 -2.46 12.64 -3.37
C HIS A 5 -2.42 11.12 -3.44
N PHE A 6 -1.36 10.50 -2.94
CA PHE A 6 -1.19 9.05 -2.95
C PHE A 6 -2.27 8.33 -2.13
N ILE A 7 -2.55 8.79 -0.90
CA ILE A 7 -3.59 8.19 -0.04
C ILE A 7 -4.96 8.26 -0.73
N LYS A 8 -5.36 9.42 -1.26
CA LYS A 8 -6.67 9.56 -1.93
C LYS A 8 -6.77 8.68 -3.17
N PHE A 9 -5.69 8.60 -3.94
CA PHE A 9 -5.62 7.77 -5.13
C PHE A 9 -5.76 6.29 -4.75
N GLY A 10 -4.98 5.79 -3.80
CA GLY A 10 -5.05 4.40 -3.34
C GLY A 10 -6.40 4.02 -2.72
N LEU A 11 -7.04 4.92 -1.96
CA LEU A 11 -8.38 4.70 -1.41
C LEU A 11 -9.44 4.56 -2.52
N SER A 12 -9.32 5.34 -3.60
CA SER A 12 -10.20 5.20 -4.77
C SER A 12 -10.04 3.87 -5.51
N ARG A 13 -8.97 3.14 -5.20
CA ARG A 13 -8.62 1.82 -5.73
C ARG A 13 -8.83 0.73 -4.68
N GLU A 14 -9.66 1.00 -3.68
CA GLU A 14 -10.05 0.05 -2.64
C GLU A 14 -8.85 -0.52 -1.86
N THR A 15 -7.72 0.19 -1.85
CA THR A 15 -6.60 -0.16 -0.98
C THR A 15 -6.87 0.36 0.43
N SER A 16 -6.73 -0.50 1.43
CA SER A 16 -6.88 -0.11 2.83
C SER A 16 -5.99 1.07 3.18
N GLN A 17 -6.50 2.00 3.99
CA GLN A 17 -5.74 3.21 4.35
C GLN A 17 -4.42 2.85 5.03
N GLU A 18 -4.44 1.84 5.90
CA GLU A 18 -3.30 1.36 6.67
C GLU A 18 -2.20 0.82 5.75
N VAL A 19 -2.58 0.15 4.65
CA VAL A 19 -1.63 -0.33 3.62
C VAL A 19 -0.97 0.87 2.94
N LEU A 20 -1.74 1.89 2.57
CA LEU A 20 -1.20 3.10 1.93
C LEU A 20 -0.29 3.88 2.90
N GLU A 21 -0.67 3.98 4.17
CA GLU A 21 0.15 4.61 5.20
C GLU A 21 1.45 3.85 5.44
N ALA A 22 1.41 2.51 5.48
CA ALA A 22 2.60 1.67 5.59
C ALA A 22 3.51 1.81 4.37
N ILE A 23 2.96 1.84 3.15
CA ILE A 23 3.73 2.09 1.91
C ILE A 23 4.41 3.47 1.95
N LEU A 24 3.70 4.51 2.41
CA LEU A 24 4.27 5.85 2.58
C LEU A 24 5.42 5.86 3.58
N GLN A 25 5.32 5.08 4.66
CA GLN A 25 6.41 4.92 5.63
C GLN A 25 7.62 4.23 5.00
N VAL A 26 7.42 3.13 4.25
CA VAL A 26 8.51 2.46 3.52
C VAL A 26 9.15 3.39 2.48
N ALA A 27 8.34 4.22 1.82
CA ALA A 27 8.79 5.23 0.87
C ALA A 27 9.38 6.50 1.51
N ALA A 28 9.51 6.56 2.84
CA ALA A 28 9.98 7.72 3.59
C ALA A 28 9.24 9.03 3.25
N GLY A 29 7.93 8.94 3.00
CA GLY A 29 7.08 10.08 2.63
C GLY A 29 7.15 10.50 1.16
N ASN A 30 7.91 9.82 0.30
CA ASN A 30 7.98 10.12 -1.12
C ASN A 30 6.83 9.45 -1.89
N GLU A 31 5.84 10.24 -2.32
CA GLU A 31 4.64 9.72 -3.00
C GLU A 31 4.94 9.01 -4.32
N THR A 32 5.94 9.44 -5.09
CA THR A 32 6.32 8.76 -6.35
C THR A 32 6.91 7.38 -6.08
N VAL A 33 7.72 7.26 -5.03
CA VAL A 33 8.25 5.97 -4.59
C VAL A 33 7.13 5.11 -4.00
N ALA A 34 6.21 5.71 -3.25
CA ALA A 34 5.05 5.04 -2.68
C ALA A 34 4.15 4.46 -3.79
N GLU A 35 3.87 5.21 -4.84
CA GLU A 35 3.09 4.75 -6.00
C GLU A 35 3.77 3.57 -6.69
N ARG A 36 5.09 3.64 -6.92
CA ARG A 36 5.86 2.52 -7.49
C ARG A 36 5.82 1.28 -6.60
N ILE A 37 5.99 1.44 -5.28
CA ILE A 37 5.91 0.32 -4.31
C ILE A 37 4.49 -0.24 -4.28
N TRP A 38 3.47 0.62 -4.36
CA TRP A 38 2.08 0.19 -4.37
C TRP A 38 1.79 -0.65 -5.62
N GLU A 39 2.21 -0.21 -6.81
CA GLU A 39 1.96 -0.90 -8.08
C GLU A 39 2.83 -2.15 -8.29
N THR A 40 4.11 -2.08 -7.92
CA THR A 40 5.13 -3.10 -8.23
C THR A 40 6.16 -3.22 -7.09
N PRO A 41 5.74 -3.69 -5.90
CA PRO A 41 6.66 -3.85 -4.79
C PRO A 41 7.66 -4.97 -5.09
N THR A 42 8.92 -4.76 -4.71
CA THR A 42 9.87 -5.87 -4.57
C THR A 42 9.51 -6.72 -3.36
N ALA A 43 9.97 -7.98 -3.31
CA ALA A 43 9.72 -8.85 -2.16
C ALA A 43 10.19 -8.24 -0.83
N ALA A 44 11.30 -7.49 -0.83
CA ALA A 44 11.79 -6.80 0.36
C ALA A 44 10.86 -5.65 0.80
N GLU A 45 10.29 -4.90 -0.15
CA GLU A 45 9.33 -3.82 0.14
C GLU A 45 7.99 -4.39 0.61
N THR A 46 7.50 -5.47 -0.01
CA THR A 46 6.31 -6.19 0.46
C THR A 46 6.48 -6.65 1.91
N LEU A 47 7.61 -7.28 2.23
CA LEU A 47 7.91 -7.70 3.61
C LEU A 47 8.00 -6.52 4.58
N ALA A 48 8.59 -5.40 4.15
CA ALA A 48 8.67 -4.19 4.98
C ALA A 48 7.27 -3.61 5.29
N VAL A 49 6.38 -3.56 4.30
CA VAL A 49 4.99 -3.11 4.48
C VAL A 49 4.24 -4.04 5.44
N TRP A 50 4.32 -5.35 5.25
CA TRP A 50 3.65 -6.31 6.14
C TRP A 50 4.19 -6.28 7.57
N ASN A 51 5.50 -6.11 7.75
CA ASN A 51 6.09 -5.96 9.09
C ASN A 51 5.51 -4.74 9.83
N ILE A 52 5.28 -3.62 9.13
CA ILE A 52 4.65 -2.42 9.71
C ILE A 52 3.20 -2.73 10.09
N LEU A 53 2.44 -3.39 9.22
CA LEU A 53 1.05 -3.75 9.48
C LEU A 53 0.91 -4.73 10.66
N GLN A 54 1.75 -5.77 10.74
CA GLN A 54 1.75 -6.72 11.85
C GLN A 54 2.13 -6.08 13.18
N THR A 55 3.08 -5.15 13.19
CA THR A 55 3.50 -4.44 14.41
C THR A 55 2.37 -3.61 15.01
N ASN A 56 1.38 -3.22 14.20
CA ASN A 56 0.20 -2.48 14.64
C ASN A 56 -0.94 -3.38 15.16
N GLY A 57 -0.73 -4.70 15.25
CA GLY A 57 -1.61 -5.62 15.98
C GLY A 57 -2.76 -6.22 15.17
N THR A 58 -2.64 -6.31 13.85
CA THR A 58 -3.73 -6.72 12.97
C THR A 58 -3.45 -8.00 12.17
N ASP A 59 -4.50 -8.82 12.03
CA ASP A 59 -4.50 -10.07 11.29
C ASP A 59 -4.54 -9.78 9.77
N GLU A 60 -3.65 -10.41 9.00
CA GLU A 60 -3.40 -10.13 7.58
C GLU A 60 -4.66 -10.25 6.68
N SER A 61 -5.69 -10.94 7.17
CA SER A 61 -6.97 -11.14 6.48
C SER A 61 -7.85 -9.90 6.31
N GLY A 62 -7.52 -8.77 6.96
CA GLY A 62 -8.35 -7.55 6.95
C GLY A 62 -7.94 -6.48 5.93
N TYR A 63 -6.78 -6.62 5.29
CA TYR A 63 -6.21 -5.58 4.45
C TYR A 63 -6.33 -5.89 2.96
N HIS A 64 -6.86 -4.92 2.21
CA HIS A 64 -6.94 -4.98 0.77
C HIS A 64 -5.77 -4.17 0.20
N TRP A 65 -4.85 -4.86 -0.48
CA TRP A 65 -3.85 -4.20 -1.31
C TRP A 65 -4.36 -4.21 -2.75
N GLY A 66 -5.04 -3.14 -3.17
CA GLY A 66 -5.75 -3.07 -4.46
C GLY A 66 -4.87 -3.11 -5.71
N ALA A 67 -3.56 -3.23 -5.52
CA ALA A 67 -2.57 -3.41 -6.58
C ALA A 67 -2.05 -4.85 -6.53
N GLU A 68 -2.94 -5.83 -6.71
CA GLU A 68 -2.48 -7.18 -7.01
C GLU A 68 -1.83 -7.20 -8.39
N GLY A 69 -0.61 -7.74 -8.42
CA GLY A 69 0.26 -7.73 -9.58
C GLY A 69 -0.42 -8.14 -10.89
N ILE A 70 -0.24 -7.29 -11.89
CA ILE A 70 -0.31 -7.54 -13.34
C ILE A 70 -1.68 -7.41 -14.01
N ASN A 71 -2.82 -7.51 -13.33
CA ASN A 71 -4.11 -7.02 -13.85
C ASN A 71 -5.06 -6.86 -12.68
N TRP A 72 -5.67 -5.67 -12.58
CA TRP A 72 -6.90 -5.38 -11.86
C TRP A 72 -7.70 -6.66 -11.62
N ALA A 73 -7.90 -7.07 -10.37
CA ALA A 73 -8.89 -8.10 -10.07
C ALA A 73 -10.20 -7.64 -10.75
N PRO A 74 -10.69 -8.37 -11.78
CA PRO A 74 -11.90 -7.95 -12.44
C PRO A 74 -12.98 -7.94 -11.38
N LYS A 75 -13.67 -6.79 -11.30
CA LYS A 75 -14.82 -6.58 -10.43
C LYS A 75 -15.73 -7.82 -10.53
N ALA A 76 -15.88 -8.54 -9.41
CA ALA A 76 -16.80 -9.66 -9.31
C ALA A 76 -18.25 -9.20 -9.57
#